data_AF-A0A924VKR8-F1
#
_entry.id   AF-A0A924VKR8-F1
#
_cell.length_a   1.000
_cell.length_b   1.000
_cell.length_c   1.000
_cell.angle_alpha   90.00
_cell.angle_beta   90.00
_cell.angle_gamma   90.00
#
_symmetry.space_group_name_H-M   'P 1'
#
loop_
_entity.id
_entity.type
_entity.pdbx_description
1 polymer ?
#
loop_
_entity_poly.entity_id
_entity_poly.type
_entity_poly.pdbx_seq_one_letter_code
_entity_poly.pdbx_strand_id
1 'polypeptide(L)'
;GSAWWFLDQKDGMVKQLNTLSNMGLLSRFVGMITDSRSFLSYPRHEYFRRVLCNLIGNDVENGELPGDMKWLGQTVQDISYYNAKTYFNF
;
A
#
# COMPACT_ATOMS: atom_id res chain seq x y z
N GLY A 1 -3.93 5.50 -8.28
CA GLY A 1 -3.06 4.37 -8.64
C GLY A 1 -1.80 4.43 -7.79
N SER A 2 -0.99 3.36 -7.80
CA SER A 2 0.30 3.35 -7.10
C SER A 2 1.27 4.37 -7.70
N ALA A 3 2.32 4.72 -6.95
CA ALA A 3 3.43 5.50 -7.48
C ALA A 3 4.04 4.78 -8.71
N TRP A 4 4.29 5.52 -9.78
CA TRP A 4 4.56 4.93 -11.10
C TRP A 4 5.95 5.29 -11.64
N TRP A 5 6.55 4.33 -12.34
CA TRP A 5 7.84 4.44 -13.04
C TRP A 5 8.94 5.00 -12.13
N PHE A 6 9.40 6.24 -12.35
CA PHE A 6 10.45 6.86 -11.54
C PHE A 6 10.03 7.07 -10.08
N LEU A 7 8.72 7.11 -9.82
CA LEU A 7 8.16 7.24 -8.48
C LEU A 7 7.95 5.88 -7.79
N ASP A 8 8.16 4.75 -8.48
CA ASP A 8 8.08 3.39 -7.90
C ASP A 8 9.32 3.07 -7.04
N GLN A 9 9.50 3.86 -5.99
CA GLN A 9 10.57 3.81 -5.00
C GLN A 9 10.05 4.43 -3.68
N LYS A 10 10.75 4.22 -2.55
CA LYS A 10 10.25 4.56 -1.19
C LYS A 10 9.66 5.97 -1.06
N ASP A 11 10.37 7.01 -1.49
CA ASP A 11 9.90 8.40 -1.35
C ASP A 11 8.64 8.66 -2.18
N GLY A 12 8.60 8.15 -3.41
CA GLY A 12 7.44 8.29 -4.29
C GLY A 12 6.23 7.52 -3.77
N MET A 13 6.42 6.29 -3.30
CA MET A 13 5.38 5.49 -2.65
C MET A 13 4.82 6.18 -1.41
N VAL A 14 5.68 6.66 -0.50
CA VAL A 14 5.24 7.34 0.73
C VAL A 14 4.43 8.60 0.40
N LYS A 15 4.92 9.44 -0.53
CA LYS A 15 4.20 10.66 -0.94
C LYS A 15 2.85 10.34 -1.59
N GLN A 16 2.79 9.31 -2.44
CA GLN A 16 1.54 8.89 -3.08
C GLN A 16 0.55 8.33 -2.06
N LEU A 17 1.00 7.48 -1.14
CA LEU A 17 0.19 6.91 -0.08
C LEU A 17 -0.37 8.00 0.84
N ASN A 18 0.46 8.93 1.32
CA ASN A 18 0.02 10.06 2.14
C ASN A 18 -0.99 10.95 1.41
N THR A 19 -0.75 11.24 0.13
CA THR A 19 -1.70 12.02 -0.68
C THR A 19 -3.05 11.30 -0.78
N LEU A 20 -3.04 9.98 -1.01
CA LEU A 20 -4.27 9.18 -1.08
C LEU A 20 -4.98 9.09 0.27
N SER A 21 -4.25 8.95 1.37
CA SER A 21 -4.82 8.94 2.73
C SER A 21 -5.49 10.26 3.07
N ASN A 22 -4.87 11.39 2.72
CA ASN A 22 -5.39 12.72 3.06
C ASN A 22 -6.59 13.12 2.20
N MET A 23 -6.61 12.74 0.92
CA MET A 23 -7.61 13.21 -0.06
C MET A 23 -8.64 12.15 -0.45
N GLY A 24 -8.52 10.92 0.06
CA GLY A 24 -9.35 9.79 -0.34
C GLY A 24 -9.43 8.71 0.74
N LEU A 25 -9.61 7.45 0.32
CA LEU A 25 -9.76 6.31 1.21
C LEU A 25 -8.64 5.30 0.97
N LEU A 26 -7.58 5.35 1.78
CA LEU A 26 -6.46 4.40 1.68
C LEU A 26 -6.93 2.94 1.84
N SER A 27 -7.90 2.68 2.72
CA SER A 27 -8.46 1.33 2.94
C SER A 27 -9.10 0.71 1.69
N ARG A 28 -9.50 1.53 0.71
CA ARG A 28 -10.08 1.09 -0.57
C ARG A 28 -9.04 1.02 -1.70
N PHE A 29 -7.77 1.29 -1.42
CA PHE A 29 -6.74 1.31 -2.44
C PHE A 29 -6.54 -0.08 -3.05
N VAL A 30 -6.56 -0.16 -4.38
CA VAL A 30 -6.37 -1.41 -5.15
C VAL A 30 -4.94 -1.97 -5.05
N GLY A 31 -3.98 -1.20 -4.55
CA GLY A 31 -2.65 -1.71 -4.23
C GLY A 31 -1.62 -1.58 -5.35
N MET A 32 -0.64 -2.49 -5.33
CA MET A 32 0.60 -2.42 -6.10
C MET A 32 0.54 -3.22 -7.40
N ILE A 33 1.23 -2.75 -8.42
CA ILE A 33 1.54 -3.47 -9.67
C ILE A 33 3.03 -3.34 -9.95
N THR A 34 3.65 -4.33 -10.60
CA THR A 34 5.08 -4.24 -10.94
C THR A 34 5.35 -3.32 -12.12
N ASP A 35 4.39 -3.18 -13.04
CA ASP A 35 4.53 -2.52 -14.34
C ASP A 35 5.86 -2.84 -15.03
N SER A 36 6.23 -4.13 -15.01
CA SER A 36 7.55 -4.59 -15.43
C SER A 36 7.46 -5.74 -16.41
N ARG A 37 8.38 -5.74 -17.36
CA ARG A 37 8.63 -6.87 -18.28
C ARG A 37 9.55 -7.95 -17.70
N SER A 38 10.07 -7.76 -16.48
CA SER A 38 10.98 -8.71 -15.84
C SER A 38 10.22 -9.67 -14.93
N PHE A 39 10.47 -10.97 -15.07
CA PHE A 39 9.97 -11.99 -14.14
C PHE A 39 10.51 -11.81 -12.71
N LEU A 40 11.66 -11.15 -12.55
CA LEU A 40 12.27 -10.87 -11.25
C LEU A 40 11.74 -9.58 -10.60
N SER A 41 10.61 -9.04 -11.06
CA SER A 41 10.06 -7.79 -10.56
C SER A 41 9.12 -7.95 -9.36
N TYR A 42 8.67 -9.16 -9.04
CA TYR A 42 7.78 -9.41 -7.90
C TYR A 42 8.30 -8.94 -6.52
N PRO A 43 9.63 -8.86 -6.25
CA PRO A 43 10.14 -8.20 -5.05
C PRO A 43 9.68 -6.74 -4.89
N ARG A 44 9.22 -6.06 -5.95
CA ARG A 44 8.56 -4.74 -5.85
C ARG A 44 7.30 -4.78 -4.99
N HIS A 45 6.54 -5.87 -5.01
CA HIS A 45 5.40 -6.05 -4.11
C HIS A 45 5.84 -6.19 -2.66
N GLU A 46 6.93 -6.91 -2.38
CA GLU A 46 7.48 -6.98 -1.03
C GLU A 46 7.93 -5.59 -0.56
N TYR A 47 8.65 -4.86 -1.41
CA TYR A 47 9.11 -3.51 -1.12
C TYR A 47 7.95 -2.57 -0.80
N PHE A 48 6.90 -2.55 -1.63
CA PHE A 48 5.68 -1.79 -1.38
C PHE A 48 5.02 -2.17 -0.04
N ARG A 49 4.87 -3.48 0.24
CA ARG A 49 4.24 -3.96 1.50
C ARG A 49 5.01 -3.50 2.73
N ARG A 50 6.34 -3.54 2.68
CA ARG A 50 7.19 -3.02 3.76
C ARG A 50 7.00 -1.52 3.96
N VAL A 51 6.96 -0.75 2.88
CA VAL A 51 6.70 0.70 2.94
C VAL A 51 5.32 0.99 3.54
N LEU A 52 4.27 0.29 3.09
CA LEU A 52 2.91 0.42 3.60
C LEU A 52 2.83 0.10 5.09
N CYS A 53 3.35 -1.05 5.51
CA CYS A 53 3.34 -1.46 6.92
C CYS A 53 4.15 -0.50 7.80
N ASN A 54 5.27 0.03 7.31
CA ASN A 54 6.07 0.99 8.05
C ASN A 54 5.34 2.33 8.20
N LEU A 55 4.60 2.78 7.18
CA LEU A 55 3.79 3.98 7.27
C LEU A 55 2.70 3.82 8.34
N ILE A 56 1.89 2.77 8.23
CA ILE A 56 0.82 2.48 9.19
C ILE A 56 1.38 2.27 10.61
N GLY A 57 2.49 1.55 10.75
CA GLY A 57 3.13 1.30 12.03
C GLY A 57 3.58 2.60 12.71
N ASN A 58 4.20 3.51 11.95
CA ASN A 58 4.58 4.82 12.47
C ASN A 58 3.36 5.64 12.92
N ASP A 59 2.28 5.65 12.13
CA ASP A 59 1.05 6.37 12.48
C ASP A 59 0.44 5.82 13.79
N VAL A 60 0.54 4.50 14.02
CA VAL A 60 0.13 3.87 15.29
C VAL A 60 1.04 4.29 16.45
N GLU A 61 2.36 4.24 16.26
CA GLU A 61 3.33 4.65 17.30
C GLU A 61 3.18 6.13 17.69
N ASN A 62 2.82 6.98 16.72
CA ASN A 62 2.56 8.41 16.93
C ASN A 62 1.17 8.69 17.55
N GLY A 63 0.32 7.66 17.71
CA GLY A 63 -1.05 7.81 18.22
C GLY A 63 -2.04 8.43 17.23
N GLU A 64 -1.70 8.48 15.94
CA GLU A 64 -2.56 8.97 14.86
C GLU A 64 -3.57 7.90 14.41
N LEU A 65 -3.20 6.62 14.53
CA LEU A 65 -4.08 5.48 14.30
C LEU A 65 -4.21 4.61 15.56
N PRO A 66 -5.39 3.98 15.79
CA PRO A 66 -5.54 3.04 16.89
C PRO A 66 -4.69 1.78 16.63
N GLY A 67 -4.02 1.26 17.66
CA GLY A 67 -3.25 0.01 17.63
C GLY A 67 -4.10 -1.27 17.54
N ASP A 68 -5.23 -1.24 16.81
CA ASP A 68 -6.07 -2.41 16.59
C ASP A 68 -5.48 -3.28 15.47
N MET A 69 -4.70 -4.29 15.88
CA MET A 69 -4.03 -5.21 14.97
C MET A 69 -4.98 -6.01 14.07
N LYS A 70 -6.22 -6.26 14.50
CA LYS A 70 -7.19 -6.99 13.68
C LYS A 70 -7.67 -6.12 12.53
N TRP A 71 -8.04 -4.87 12.83
CA TRP A 71 -8.48 -3.92 11.82
C TRP A 71 -7.34 -3.51 10.86
N LEU A 72 -6.16 -3.22 11.41
CA LEU A 72 -4.99 -2.86 10.61
C LEU A 72 -4.51 -4.04 9.75
N GLY A 73 -4.46 -5.25 10.33
CA GLY A 73 -4.10 -6.47 9.62
C GLY A 73 -5.04 -6.76 8.46
N GLN A 74 -6.35 -6.55 8.63
CA GLN A 74 -7.32 -6.67 7.54
C GLN A 74 -7.06 -5.61 6.45
N THR A 75 -6.85 -4.36 6.84
CA THR A 75 -6.59 -3.25 5.90
C THR A 75 -5.34 -3.53 5.05
N VAL A 76 -4.27 -4.01 5.66
CA VAL A 76 -3.03 -4.38 4.95
C VAL A 76 -3.27 -5.54 3.98
N GLN A 77 -4.03 -6.56 4.39
CA GLN A 77 -4.39 -7.68 3.51
C GLN A 77 -5.24 -7.24 2.32
N ASP A 78 -6.19 -6.33 2.56
CA ASP A 78 -7.06 -5.78 1.53
C ASP A 78 -6.26 -5.02 0.48
N ILE A 79 -5.40 -4.08 0.90
CA ILE A 79 -4.54 -3.33 -0.01
C ILE A 79 -3.52 -4.25 -0.72
N SER A 80 -3.06 -5.31 -0.05
CA SER A 80 -2.07 -6.23 -0.62
C SER A 80 -2.63 -7.22 -1.63
N TYR A 81 -3.95 -7.46 -1.62
CA TYR A 81 -4.58 -8.47 -2.47
C TYR A 81 -6.10 -8.29 -2.65
N TYR A 82 -6.90 -8.28 -1.56
CA TYR A 82 -8.35 -8.46 -1.68
C TYR A 82 -9.08 -7.29 -2.36
N ASN A 83 -8.58 -6.06 -2.24
CA ASN A 83 -9.12 -4.91 -2.95
C ASN A 83 -8.97 -5.07 -4.45
N ALA A 84 -7.77 -5.43 -4.94
CA ALA A 84 -7.56 -5.70 -6.36
C ALA A 84 -8.46 -6.84 -6.84
N LYS A 85 -8.53 -7.93 -6.06
CA LYS A 85 -9.39 -9.08 -6.34
C LYS A 85 -10.84 -8.71 -6.56
N THR A 86 -11.39 -7.95 -5.61
CA THR A 86 -12.79 -7.51 -5.66
C THR A 86 -13.02 -6.51 -6.78
N TYR A 87 -12.08 -5.58 -6.98
CA TYR A 87 -12.21 -4.52 -7.99
C TYR A 87 -12.19 -5.05 -9.42
N PHE A 88 -11.33 -6.03 -9.71
CA PHE A 88 -11.20 -6.64 -11.04
C PHE A 88 -12.00 -7.94 -11.21
N ASN A 89 -12.67 -8.40 -10.15
CA ASN A 89 -13.56 -9.55 -10.16
C ASN A 89 -12.88 -10.87 -10.58
N PHE A 90 -11.69 -11.15 -10.02
CA PHE A 90 -10.93 -12.40 -10.21
C PHE A 90 -10.98 -13.32 -8.97
#